data_AF-A0A023G825-F1
#
_entry.id   AF-A0A023G825-F1
#
_cell.length_a   1.000
_cell.length_b   1.000
_cell.length_c   1.000
_cell.angle_alpha   90.00
_cell.angle_beta   90.00
_cell.angle_gamma   90.00
#
_symmetry.space_group_name_H-M   'P 1'
#
loop_
_entity.id
_entity.type
_entity.pdbx_description
1 polymer ?
#
loop_
_entity_poly.entity_id
_entity_poly.type
_entity_poly.pdbx_seq_one_letter_code
_entity_poly.pdbx_strand_id
1 'polypeptide(L)'
;MKFPAIPLLFCFLLLVELCLANQCTRWGHRCVARRRCPRGSRRGYSGCRGVCCAIRPLSCRRIGGNCLPIRYNCKGFLYTYTCPRGHKCCTWRRG
;
A
#
# COMPACT_ATOMS: atom_id res chain seq x y z
N MET A 1 -8.27 7.66 -50.70
CA MET A 1 -7.36 7.25 -49.61
C MET A 1 -8.21 7.01 -48.37
N LYS A 2 -8.39 5.75 -47.95
CA LYS A 2 -9.31 5.36 -46.88
C LYS A 2 -8.51 5.40 -45.57
N PHE A 3 -8.74 6.43 -44.75
CA PHE A 3 -8.03 6.62 -43.49
C PHE A 3 -8.15 5.38 -42.61
N PRO A 4 -7.06 4.89 -41.99
CA PRO A 4 -7.12 3.75 -41.09
C PRO A 4 -7.65 4.21 -39.72
N ALA A 5 -8.92 4.62 -39.70
CA ALA A 5 -9.60 5.09 -38.49
C ALA A 5 -9.76 3.97 -37.45
N ILE A 6 -9.92 2.73 -37.92
CA ILE A 6 -10.15 1.54 -37.08
C ILE A 6 -8.94 1.21 -36.18
N PRO A 7 -7.70 1.06 -36.70
CA PRO A 7 -6.54 0.76 -35.83
C PRO A 7 -6.18 1.93 -34.91
N LEU A 8 -6.42 3.18 -35.32
CA LEU A 8 -6.23 4.35 -34.47
C LEU A 8 -7.21 4.37 -33.29
N LEU A 9 -8.49 4.06 -33.54
CA LEU A 9 -9.52 3.95 -32.51
C LEU A 9 -9.19 2.84 -31.50
N PHE A 10 -8.70 1.70 -31.99
CA PHE A 10 -8.33 0.55 -31.15
C PHE A 10 -7.11 0.87 -30.25
N CYS A 11 -6.10 1.56 -30.80
CA CYS A 11 -4.97 2.06 -30.01
C CYS A 11 -5.41 3.04 -28.92
N PHE A 12 -6.36 3.94 -29.25
CA PHE A 12 -6.89 4.91 -28.29
C PHE A 12 -7.63 4.21 -27.13
N LEU A 13 -8.45 3.21 -27.42
CA LEU A 13 -9.16 2.43 -26.40
C LEU A 13 -8.20 1.65 -25.50
N LEU A 14 -7.15 1.04 -26.07
CA LEU A 14 -6.10 0.37 -25.29
C LEU A 14 -5.32 1.33 -24.39
N LEU A 15 -5.01 2.53 -24.87
CA LEU A 15 -4.36 3.58 -24.08
C LEU A 15 -5.24 4.04 -22.92
N VAL A 16 -6.55 4.18 -23.15
CA VAL A 16 -7.51 4.56 -22.11
C VAL A 16 -7.60 3.47 -21.02
N GLU A 17 -7.67 2.20 -21.40
CA GLU A 17 -7.61 1.07 -20.46
C GLU A 17 -6.29 1.02 -19.69
N LEU A 18 -5.15 1.31 -20.34
CA LEU A 18 -3.84 1.40 -19.70
C LEU A 18 -3.71 2.59 -18.74
N CYS A 19 -4.36 3.72 -19.05
CA CYS A 19 -4.42 4.89 -18.18
C CYS A 19 -5.37 4.68 -16.99
N LEU A 20 -6.43 3.90 -17.17
CA LEU A 20 -7.33 3.43 -16.10
C LEU A 20 -6.70 2.31 -15.27
N ALA A 21 -5.64 1.66 -15.76
CA ALA A 21 -4.94 0.61 -15.04
C ALA A 21 -4.38 1.16 -13.74
N ASN A 22 -5.09 0.83 -12.67
CA ASN A 22 -4.83 1.31 -11.34
C ASN A 22 -3.47 0.77 -10.87
N GLN A 23 -2.41 1.60 -10.97
CA GLN A 23 -1.05 1.21 -10.56
C GLN A 23 -1.08 0.63 -9.15
N CYS A 24 -1.90 1.18 -8.27
CA CYS A 24 -2.06 0.65 -6.92
C CYS A 24 -2.41 -0.85 -6.90
N THR A 25 -3.44 -1.27 -7.63
CA THR A 25 -3.86 -2.68 -7.64
C THR A 25 -2.88 -3.56 -8.42
N ARG A 26 -2.27 -3.03 -9.49
CA ARG A 26 -1.22 -3.73 -10.25
C ARG A 26 -0.03 -4.12 -9.38
N TRP A 27 0.34 -3.27 -8.43
CA TRP A 27 1.42 -3.53 -7.46
C TRP A 27 0.97 -4.28 -6.19
N GLY A 28 -0.25 -4.86 -6.19
CA GLY A 28 -0.76 -5.64 -5.06
C GLY A 28 -1.10 -4.78 -3.84
N HIS A 29 -1.58 -3.56 -4.07
CA HIS A 29 -2.04 -2.64 -3.03
C HIS A 29 -3.54 -2.35 -3.19
N ARG A 30 -4.14 -1.67 -2.20
CA ARG A 30 -5.59 -1.40 -2.18
C ARG A 30 -5.86 0.08 -2.10
N CYS A 31 -6.79 0.55 -2.92
CA CYS A 31 -7.36 1.87 -2.77
C CYS A 31 -8.29 1.90 -1.57
N VAL A 32 -8.04 2.81 -0.63
CA VAL A 32 -8.89 3.02 0.55
C VAL A 32 -9.04 4.51 0.82
N ALA A 33 -10.04 4.88 1.62
CA ALA A 33 -10.20 6.26 2.08
C ALA A 33 -8.97 6.69 2.92
N ARG A 34 -8.55 7.95 2.79
CA ARG A 34 -7.34 8.50 3.45
C ARG A 34 -7.33 8.28 4.97
N ARG A 35 -8.50 8.31 5.63
CA ARG A 35 -8.68 8.05 7.07
C ARG A 35 -8.43 6.59 7.46
N ARG A 36 -8.67 5.64 6.55
CA ARG A 36 -8.51 4.20 6.77
C ARG A 36 -7.08 3.69 6.49
N CYS A 37 -6.19 4.54 5.96
CA CYS A 37 -4.79 4.18 5.71
C CYS A 37 -3.83 5.01 6.59
N PRO A 38 -3.05 4.35 7.48
CA PRO A 38 -2.04 5.03 8.28
C PRO A 38 -0.97 5.65 7.37
N ARG A 39 -0.41 6.79 7.78
CA ARG A 39 0.51 7.60 6.94
C ARG A 39 1.69 6.76 6.40
N GLY A 40 2.26 5.88 7.22
CA GLY A 40 3.39 5.02 6.84
C GLY A 40 3.07 3.89 5.84
N SER A 41 1.80 3.59 5.59
CA SER A 41 1.38 2.55 4.64
C SER A 41 0.86 3.11 3.31
N ARG A 42 0.85 4.44 3.15
CA ARG A 42 0.41 5.11 1.91
C ARG A 42 1.48 4.99 0.84
N ARG A 43 1.06 4.76 -0.40
CA ARG A 43 1.92 4.69 -1.58
C ARG A 43 1.52 5.77 -2.57
N GLY A 44 2.50 6.28 -3.32
CA GLY A 44 2.31 7.32 -4.32
C GLY A 44 1.81 6.81 -5.68
N TYR A 45 1.27 5.59 -5.76
CA TYR A 45 0.75 5.05 -7.01
C TYR A 45 -0.57 5.72 -7.40
N SER A 46 -0.72 6.03 -8.68
CA SER A 46 -1.93 6.61 -9.27
C SER A 46 -3.03 5.56 -9.47
N GLY A 47 -4.25 6.03 -9.77
CA GLY A 47 -5.41 5.16 -10.07
C GLY A 47 -6.39 4.95 -8.92
N CYS A 48 -6.16 5.55 -7.74
CA CYS A 48 -7.13 5.54 -6.65
C CYS A 48 -7.89 6.88 -6.56
N ARG A 49 -9.23 6.84 -6.42
CA ARG A 49 -10.01 8.01 -5.93
C ARG A 49 -9.64 8.40 -4.48
N GLY A 50 -9.11 7.44 -3.71
CA GLY A 50 -8.61 7.63 -2.35
C GLY A 50 -7.09 7.65 -2.30
N VAL A 51 -6.51 6.99 -1.30
CA VAL A 51 -5.05 6.76 -1.24
C VAL A 51 -4.74 5.30 -1.56
N CYS A 52 -3.65 5.07 -2.27
CA CYS A 52 -3.11 3.74 -2.42
C CYS A 52 -2.50 3.29 -1.09
N CYS A 53 -2.95 2.16 -0.55
CA CYS A 53 -2.49 1.65 0.74
C CYS A 53 -1.90 0.25 0.55
N ALA A 54 -0.70 0.04 1.08
CA ALA A 54 -0.08 -1.27 1.05
C ALA A 54 -0.97 -2.30 1.78
N ILE A 55 -1.37 -3.37 1.08
CA ILE A 55 -2.18 -4.46 1.66
C ILE A 55 -1.37 -5.29 2.67
N ARG A 56 -0.04 -5.27 2.56
CA ARG A 56 0.81 -6.01 3.49
C ARG A 56 1.04 -5.18 4.75
N PRO A 57 0.58 -5.63 5.94
CA PRO A 57 1.14 -5.13 7.18
C PRO A 57 2.65 -5.33 7.09
N LEU A 58 3.42 -4.26 7.30
CA LEU A 58 4.87 -4.39 7.38
C LEU A 58 5.18 -5.41 8.48
N SER A 59 6.17 -6.27 8.30
CA SER A 59 6.65 -7.07 9.42
C SER A 59 7.34 -6.14 10.42
N CYS A 60 7.17 -6.40 11.72
CA CYS A 60 7.82 -5.59 12.76
C CYS A 60 9.34 -5.53 12.57
N ARG A 61 9.94 -6.63 12.09
CA ARG A 61 11.36 -6.73 11.74
C ARG A 61 11.80 -5.73 10.67
N ARG A 62 10.93 -5.40 9.71
CA ARG A 62 11.26 -4.52 8.57
C ARG A 62 11.45 -3.05 8.96
N ILE A 63 10.94 -2.65 10.12
CA ILE A 63 11.09 -1.30 10.68
C ILE A 63 12.14 -1.23 11.80
N GLY A 64 12.96 -2.28 11.96
CA GLY A 64 13.93 -2.38 13.06
C GLY A 64 13.29 -2.63 14.43
N GLY A 65 12.04 -3.12 14.46
CA GLY A 65 11.34 -3.51 15.68
C GLY A 65 11.38 -5.01 15.94
N ASN A 66 11.02 -5.39 17.17
CA ASN A 66 10.87 -6.78 17.60
C ASN A 66 9.46 -7.05 18.11
N CYS A 67 8.91 -8.24 17.82
CA CYS A 67 7.65 -8.68 18.39
C CYS A 67 7.91 -9.15 19.82
N LEU A 68 7.40 -8.42 20.81
CA LEU A 68 7.54 -8.72 22.23
C LEU A 68 6.17 -9.03 22.84
N PRO A 69 6.09 -9.77 23.96
CA PRO A 69 4.83 -10.01 24.66
C PRO A 69 4.09 -8.70 24.96
N ILE A 70 2.76 -8.70 24.90
CA ILE A 70 1.94 -7.49 25.15
C ILE A 70 2.25 -6.84 26.51
N ARG A 71 2.63 -7.64 27.51
CA ARG A 71 3.02 -7.20 28.85
C ARG A 71 4.35 -6.43 28.90
N TYR A 72 5.18 -6.56 27.89
CA TYR A 72 6.49 -5.92 27.85
C TYR A 72 6.35 -4.41 27.67
N ASN A 73 7.00 -3.58 28.47
CA ASN A 73 6.85 -2.14 28.39
C ASN A 73 7.83 -1.56 27.35
N CYS A 74 7.32 -1.05 26.23
CA CYS A 74 8.14 -0.49 25.14
C CYS A 74 7.51 0.79 24.59
N LYS A 75 8.34 1.80 24.28
CA LYS A 75 7.88 3.16 23.91
C LYS A 75 7.25 3.25 22.51
N GLY A 76 7.67 2.41 21.57
CA GLY A 76 7.22 2.48 20.17
C GLY A 76 6.31 1.33 19.81
N PHE A 77 5.00 1.51 19.98
CA PHE A 77 3.98 0.49 19.76
C PHE A 77 3.08 0.82 18.55
N LEU A 78 2.96 -0.12 17.60
CA LEU A 78 2.01 -0.01 16.49
C LEU A 78 1.36 -1.36 16.17
N TYR A 79 0.03 -1.39 16.21
CA TYR A 79 -0.80 -2.55 15.83
C TYR A 79 -0.83 -2.85 14.32
N THR A 80 -0.26 -1.97 13.50
CA THR A 80 -0.27 -2.11 12.03
C THR A 80 0.77 -3.10 11.50
N TYR A 81 1.57 -3.70 12.38
CA TYR A 81 2.64 -4.63 12.02
C TYR A 81 2.30 -6.07 12.39
N THR A 82 2.70 -7.01 11.53
CA THR A 82 2.45 -8.43 11.72
C THR A 82 3.33 -8.97 12.86
N CYS A 83 2.69 -9.38 13.96
CA CYS A 83 3.28 -10.12 15.07
C CYS A 83 2.40 -11.34 15.43
N PRO A 84 2.96 -12.38 16.05
CA PRO A 84 2.20 -13.52 16.56
C PRO A 84 1.11 -13.09 17.56
N ARG A 85 0.08 -13.92 17.77
CA ARG A 85 -0.91 -13.70 18.85
C ARG A 85 -0.20 -13.53 20.21
N GLY A 86 -0.72 -12.63 21.05
CA GLY A 86 -0.12 -12.31 22.34
C GLY A 86 1.12 -11.41 22.30
N HIS A 87 1.57 -11.01 21.10
CA HIS A 87 2.73 -10.15 20.90
C HIS A 87 2.34 -8.82 20.28
N LYS A 88 3.17 -7.80 20.54
CA LYS A 88 3.11 -6.47 19.96
C LYS A 88 4.43 -6.11 19.31
N CYS A 89 4.37 -5.27 18.28
CA CYS A 89 5.58 -4.72 17.69
C CYS A 89 6.13 -3.60 18.56
N CYS A 90 7.37 -3.77 19.02
CA CYS A 90 8.13 -2.81 19.81
C CYS A 90 9.30 -2.27 19.00
N THR A 91 9.43 -0.94 18.94
CA THR A 91 10.55 -0.25 18.28
C THR A 91 11.35 0.55 19.30
N TRP A 92 12.66 0.66 19.05
CA TRP A 92 13.59 1.46 19.84
C TRP A 92 14.09 2.58 18.93
N ARG A 93 13.79 3.84 19.27
CA ARG A 93 14.49 4.96 18.63
C ARG A 93 15.93 4.89 19.12
N ARG A 94 16.89 4.62 18.22
CA ARG A 94 18.29 4.98 18.50
C ARG A 94 18.29 6.49 18.61
N GLY A 95 18.56 7.01 19.81
CA GLY A 95 18.85 8.41 20.03
C GLY A 95 20.12 8.78 19.28
#